data_AF-A0A553N5L6-F1
#
_entry.id   AF-A0A553N5L6-F1
#
_cell.length_a   1.000
_cell.length_b   1.000
_cell.length_c   1.000
_cell.angle_alpha   90.00
_cell.angle_beta   90.00
_cell.angle_gamma   90.00
#
_symmetry.space_group_name_H-M   'P 1'
#
loop_
_entity.id
_entity.type
_entity.pdbx_description
1 polymer ?
#
loop_
_entity_poly.entity_id
_entity_poly.type
_entity_poly.pdbx_seq_one_letter_code
_entity_poly.pdbx_strand_id
1 'polypeptide(L)'
;DRLEMRIFGACLILASLINSLGASLTLWLKEDGFGHRTGLWVNANDAGDMEGVRHRAPPIEMKLVGEEGSEVTLSRVMTVRQMGRRKTAAYLTLSALLIFSTAFLLGYVVFRGVCRVCANEGDLVPLSDAPAGDHPGTLERVVRVSRASHPPGSSEGNALAREILQNLQNLRMDHTWTDSHYATLQFPSRSQRNTLWLVDAEGAELEEIPLDSEAYCAYSATGTVTGGLVYVNYGRREDVLLLRQMGVDVNGAIAIVRVGGGVSFAEKVWFVQEAGFVGALIYPDPADVPQDPRRLGLHGNTVISEHVHLGSGDPFTPGFPSFNHTQFPSSQSSGLPTIPAQPISANVASKLLSQLSGATLCPRGWQGRLPYVECVLGPGFSGGSNRRLKMAVHNTMKPVLLNNIFGSIEGSVEPGEEP
;
A
#
# COMPACT_ATOMS: atom_id res chain seq x y z
N ASP A 1 3.80 22.35 9.75
CA ASP A 1 3.54 23.35 10.83
C ASP A 1 4.34 24.65 10.69
N ARG A 2 5.60 24.77 11.18
CA ARG A 2 6.33 26.07 11.15
C ARG A 2 6.61 26.62 9.73
N LEU A 3 6.56 25.79 8.69
CA LEU A 3 6.66 26.23 7.30
C LEU A 3 5.33 26.81 6.78
N GLU A 4 4.20 26.20 7.15
CA GLU A 4 2.88 26.57 6.65
C GLU A 4 2.43 27.94 7.18
N MET A 5 2.63 28.21 8.48
CA MET A 5 2.39 29.56 9.03
C MET A 5 3.22 30.66 8.35
N ARG A 6 4.41 30.34 7.83
CA ARG A 6 5.25 31.31 7.09
C ARG A 6 4.78 31.54 5.66
N ILE A 7 4.25 30.51 5.00
CA ILE A 7 3.58 30.64 3.69
C ILE A 7 2.30 31.47 3.86
N PHE A 8 1.51 31.23 4.91
CA PHE A 8 0.32 32.02 5.24
C PHE A 8 0.63 33.51 5.43
N GLY A 9 1.69 33.82 6.19
CA GLY A 9 2.16 35.20 6.38
C GLY A 9 2.60 35.88 5.08
N ALA A 10 3.27 35.16 4.18
CA ALA A 10 3.67 35.69 2.87
C ALA A 10 2.45 35.96 1.96
N CYS A 11 1.45 35.08 1.95
CA CYS A 11 0.21 35.25 1.19
C CYS A 11 -0.61 36.46 1.67
N LEU A 12 -0.69 36.71 2.98
CA LEU A 12 -1.36 37.89 3.55
C LEU A 12 -0.69 39.21 3.12
N ILE A 13 0.64 39.26 3.08
CA ILE A 13 1.39 40.44 2.62
C ILE A 13 1.14 40.67 1.11
N LEU A 14 1.10 39.61 0.31
CA LEU A 14 0.78 39.70 -1.13
C LEU A 14 -0.65 40.22 -1.36
N ALA A 15 -1.64 39.69 -0.61
CA ALA A 15 -3.03 40.12 -0.70
C ALA A 15 -3.21 41.61 -0.33
N SER A 16 -2.50 42.09 0.69
CA SER A 16 -2.50 43.50 1.09
C SER A 16 -1.92 44.43 0.00
N LEU A 17 -0.84 43.99 -0.67
CA LEU A 17 -0.25 44.70 -1.81
C LEU A 17 -1.18 44.74 -3.05
N ILE A 18 -1.96 43.68 -3.29
CA ILE A 18 -2.91 43.61 -4.42
C ILE A 18 -4.16 44.47 -4.17
N ASN A 19 -4.68 44.51 -2.93
CA ASN A 19 -5.79 45.40 -2.58
C ASN A 19 -5.44 46.89 -2.75
N SER A 20 -4.17 47.27 -2.54
CA SER A 20 -3.66 48.63 -2.82
C SER A 20 -3.73 49.03 -4.31
N LEU A 21 -3.87 48.05 -5.21
CA LEU A 21 -4.02 48.24 -6.66
C LEU A 21 -5.48 48.16 -7.14
N GLY A 22 -6.46 48.01 -6.23
CA GLY A 22 -7.89 48.14 -6.56
C GLY A 22 -8.55 46.89 -7.15
N ALA A 23 -7.97 45.70 -6.97
CA ALA A 23 -8.59 44.43 -7.37
C ALA A 23 -8.95 43.60 -6.13
N SER A 24 -10.22 43.19 -6.01
CA SER A 24 -10.71 42.36 -4.90
C SER A 24 -10.39 40.88 -5.16
N LEU A 25 -9.76 40.21 -4.20
CA LEU A 25 -9.42 38.78 -4.26
C LEU A 25 -10.04 38.04 -3.07
N THR A 26 -10.92 37.07 -3.34
CA THR A 26 -11.54 36.24 -2.31
C THR A 26 -10.86 34.86 -2.29
N LEU A 27 -10.23 34.51 -1.18
CA LEU A 27 -9.54 33.22 -0.98
C LEU A 27 -10.45 32.27 -0.19
N TRP A 28 -10.63 31.05 -0.70
CA TRP A 28 -11.23 29.94 0.03
C TRP A 28 -10.22 28.81 0.17
N LEU A 29 -10.11 28.26 1.38
CA LEU A 29 -9.44 26.99 1.65
C LEU A 29 -10.51 25.90 1.78
N LYS A 30 -10.28 24.77 1.13
CA LYS A 30 -11.08 23.55 1.30
C LYS A 30 -10.15 22.42 1.66
N GLU A 31 -10.34 21.85 2.84
CA GLU A 31 -9.69 20.59 3.23
C GLU A 31 -10.51 19.43 2.67
N ASP A 32 -10.02 18.79 1.62
CA ASP A 32 -10.44 17.44 1.24
C ASP A 32 -9.27 16.50 1.55
N GLY A 33 -9.47 15.59 2.51
CA GLY A 33 -8.40 14.71 2.97
C GLY A 33 -8.09 13.60 1.95
N PHE A 34 -7.07 13.81 1.10
CA PHE A 34 -6.11 12.79 0.63
C PHE A 34 -5.04 13.42 -0.28
N GLY A 35 -3.81 13.62 0.24
CA GLY A 35 -2.61 13.94 -0.56
C GLY A 35 -2.41 15.40 -0.97
N HIS A 36 -1.28 16.00 -0.56
CA HIS A 36 -0.94 17.41 -0.84
C HIS A 36 -0.80 17.70 -2.35
N ARG A 37 -1.70 18.54 -2.89
CA ARG A 37 -1.43 19.41 -4.06
C ARG A 37 -2.10 20.76 -3.87
N THR A 38 -1.31 21.82 -3.80
CA THR A 38 -1.81 23.20 -3.81
C THR A 38 -1.95 23.70 -5.25
N GLY A 39 -3.11 24.28 -5.59
CA GLY A 39 -3.40 24.82 -6.90
C GLY A 39 -4.11 26.17 -6.79
N LEU A 40 -3.66 27.16 -7.57
CA LEU A 40 -4.21 28.52 -7.57
C LEU A 40 -5.08 28.72 -8.81
N TRP A 41 -6.35 29.05 -8.63
CA TRP A 41 -7.26 29.41 -9.72
C TRP A 41 -7.68 30.88 -9.59
N VAL A 42 -7.52 31.63 -10.68
CA VAL A 42 -8.06 32.99 -10.83
C VAL A 42 -9.23 32.88 -11.78
N ASN A 43 -10.43 33.23 -11.30
CA ASN A 43 -11.62 33.27 -12.15
C ASN A 43 -12.05 34.73 -12.33
N ALA A 44 -12.10 35.18 -13.57
CA ALA A 44 -12.66 36.45 -13.95
C ALA A 44 -13.84 36.16 -14.89
N ASN A 45 -15.04 36.62 -14.51
CA ASN A 45 -16.00 37.26 -15.41
C ASN A 45 -17.30 37.66 -14.70
N ASP A 46 -17.72 38.87 -15.05
CA ASP A 46 -19.07 39.33 -15.43
C ASP A 46 -20.34 38.97 -14.63
N ALA A 47 -21.18 40.00 -14.55
CA ALA A 47 -22.49 40.00 -13.90
C ALA A 47 -23.60 39.40 -14.79
N GLY A 48 -24.64 38.87 -14.14
CA GLY A 48 -25.91 38.50 -14.78
C GLY A 48 -26.99 38.20 -13.73
N ASP A 49 -28.05 39.02 -13.72
CA ASP A 49 -29.30 38.81 -12.95
C ASP A 49 -30.15 37.66 -13.56
N MET A 50 -31.30 37.16 -13.06
CA MET A 50 -32.22 37.41 -11.92
C MET A 50 -32.66 36.01 -11.36
N GLU A 51 -33.53 35.80 -10.36
CA GLU A 51 -34.36 36.64 -9.47
C GLU A 51 -34.54 35.92 -8.10
N GLY A 52 -35.42 36.41 -7.19
CA GLY A 52 -35.72 35.69 -5.94
C GLY A 52 -36.32 36.51 -4.79
N VAL A 53 -37.44 37.21 -5.02
CA VAL A 53 -38.42 37.79 -4.08
C VAL A 53 -38.05 38.02 -2.59
N ARG A 54 -38.29 39.27 -2.19
CA ARG A 54 -38.02 39.92 -0.89
C ARG A 54 -38.86 39.41 0.29
N HIS A 55 -38.29 39.52 1.50
CA HIS A 55 -38.95 40.20 2.62
C HIS A 55 -37.95 41.10 3.36
N ARG A 56 -38.39 42.27 3.83
CA ARG A 56 -37.53 43.32 4.44
C ARG A 56 -38.21 43.87 5.70
N ALA A 57 -37.48 43.97 6.79
CA ALA A 57 -37.81 44.75 7.99
C ALA A 57 -36.52 45.46 8.48
N PRO A 58 -36.60 46.59 9.20
CA PRO A 58 -35.60 47.65 9.11
C PRO A 58 -34.38 47.51 10.05
N PRO A 59 -33.28 48.25 9.77
CA PRO A 59 -32.07 48.24 10.59
C PRO A 59 -32.23 49.08 11.87
N ILE A 60 -31.46 48.74 12.90
CA ILE A 60 -31.23 49.60 14.07
C ILE A 60 -29.78 50.08 14.02
N GLU A 61 -29.60 51.39 13.88
CA GLU A 61 -28.31 52.04 14.12
C GLU A 61 -27.96 51.95 15.61
N MET A 62 -26.70 51.64 15.93
CA MET A 62 -26.08 52.20 17.12
C MET A 62 -24.84 53.00 16.71
N LYS A 63 -24.91 54.27 17.05
CA LYS A 63 -24.00 55.34 16.67
C LYS A 63 -22.73 55.27 17.51
N LEU A 64 -21.56 55.38 16.88
CA LEU A 64 -20.30 55.54 17.61
C LEU A 64 -20.35 56.79 18.49
N VAL A 65 -19.84 56.67 19.72
CA VAL A 65 -19.26 57.77 20.48
C VAL A 65 -17.76 57.45 20.56
N GLY A 66 -16.95 58.28 19.92
CA GLY A 66 -15.50 58.28 20.13
C GLY A 66 -15.14 59.33 21.17
N GLU A 67 -14.05 59.10 21.89
CA GLU A 67 -13.33 60.18 22.58
C GLU A 67 -12.13 60.63 21.74
N GLU A 68 -11.92 61.95 21.72
CA GLU A 68 -10.89 62.61 20.94
C GLU A 68 -9.51 62.49 21.60
N GLY A 69 -8.43 62.55 20.80
CA GLY A 69 -7.10 62.18 21.29
C GLY A 69 -5.90 62.75 20.52
N SER A 70 -5.93 64.04 20.19
CA SER A 70 -4.74 64.85 19.80
C SER A 70 -4.03 64.54 18.47
N GLU A 71 -4.35 65.36 17.46
CA GLU A 71 -3.54 65.55 16.26
C GLU A 71 -2.37 66.52 16.55
N VAL A 72 -1.13 66.15 16.21
CA VAL A 72 0.01 67.09 16.22
C VAL A 72 0.63 67.13 14.82
N THR A 73 0.32 68.22 14.11
CA THR A 73 0.87 68.54 12.80
C THR A 73 2.24 69.21 12.93
N LEU A 74 3.25 68.69 12.22
CA LEU A 74 4.58 69.32 12.17
C LEU A 74 5.04 69.46 10.72
N SER A 75 4.62 70.56 10.10
CA SER A 75 5.02 70.96 8.74
C SER A 75 6.15 72.00 8.79
N ARG A 76 7.36 71.66 8.31
CA ARG A 76 8.16 72.55 7.44
C ARG A 76 9.44 71.91 6.86
N VAL A 77 9.40 71.73 5.54
CA VAL A 77 10.48 71.99 4.57
C VAL A 77 11.82 71.20 4.71
N MET A 78 11.99 70.22 3.83
CA MET A 78 13.08 70.24 2.85
C MET A 78 12.57 69.86 1.46
N THR A 79 12.72 70.78 0.50
CA THR A 79 12.35 70.57 -0.90
C THR A 79 13.45 69.87 -1.68
N VAL A 80 13.22 68.62 -2.12
CA VAL A 80 14.00 68.00 -3.20
C VAL A 80 13.07 67.32 -4.20
N ARG A 81 12.94 67.96 -5.37
CA ARG A 81 12.61 67.38 -6.70
C ARG A 81 11.35 66.47 -6.77
N GLN A 82 10.30 66.98 -7.39
CA GLN A 82 9.22 66.13 -7.93
C GLN A 82 9.77 65.21 -9.05
N MET A 83 10.32 64.06 -8.68
CA MET A 83 10.37 62.93 -9.60
C MET A 83 8.93 62.50 -9.90
N GLY A 84 8.63 62.34 -11.20
CA GLY A 84 7.27 61.99 -11.62
C GLY A 84 6.79 60.71 -10.93
N ARG A 85 5.56 60.71 -10.42
CA ARG A 85 4.98 59.70 -9.50
C ARG A 85 5.25 58.24 -9.89
N ARG A 86 5.31 57.93 -11.19
CA ARG A 86 5.70 56.61 -11.74
C ARG A 86 7.18 56.26 -11.53
N LYS A 87 8.11 57.20 -11.69
CA LYS A 87 9.54 57.02 -11.42
C LYS A 87 9.79 56.84 -9.92
N THR A 88 9.12 57.63 -9.08
CA THR A 88 9.22 57.49 -7.61
C THR A 88 8.70 56.14 -7.14
N ALA A 89 7.57 55.68 -7.68
CA ALA A 89 7.07 54.32 -7.44
C ALA A 89 8.08 53.25 -7.92
N ALA A 90 8.66 53.39 -9.11
CA ALA A 90 9.66 52.46 -9.63
C ALA A 90 10.96 52.42 -8.81
N TYR A 91 11.44 53.56 -8.29
CA TYR A 91 12.58 53.59 -7.38
C TYR A 91 12.24 52.98 -6.02
N LEU A 92 11.03 53.20 -5.50
CA LEU A 92 10.56 52.55 -4.28
C LEU A 92 10.48 51.03 -4.44
N THR A 93 9.88 50.52 -5.52
CA THR A 93 9.83 49.06 -5.78
C THR A 93 11.20 48.44 -6.01
N LEU A 94 12.11 49.11 -6.74
CA LEU A 94 13.51 48.67 -6.88
C LEU A 94 14.25 48.66 -5.54
N SER A 95 14.07 49.69 -4.71
CA SER A 95 14.69 49.74 -3.38
C SER A 95 14.14 48.65 -2.45
N ALA A 96 12.84 48.37 -2.50
CA ALA A 96 12.21 47.28 -1.73
C ALA A 96 12.71 45.91 -2.20
N LEU A 97 12.83 45.68 -3.52
CA LEU A 97 13.43 44.46 -4.07
C LEU A 97 14.90 44.30 -3.67
N LEU A 98 15.68 45.38 -3.67
CA LEU A 98 17.07 45.37 -3.23
C LEU A 98 17.19 45.05 -1.74
N ILE A 99 16.37 45.68 -0.89
CA ILE A 99 16.32 45.40 0.55
C ILE A 99 15.87 43.96 0.81
N PHE A 100 14.84 43.47 0.12
CA PHE A 100 14.36 42.09 0.28
C PHE A 100 15.40 41.07 -0.16
N SER A 101 16.02 41.25 -1.33
CA SER A 101 17.05 40.33 -1.83
C SER A 101 18.32 40.36 -0.98
N THR A 102 18.78 41.53 -0.50
CA THR A 102 19.92 41.62 0.42
C THR A 102 19.61 41.02 1.79
N ALA A 103 18.43 41.26 2.36
CA ALA A 103 18.00 40.64 3.61
C ALA A 103 17.82 39.12 3.47
N PHE A 104 17.31 38.64 2.34
CA PHE A 104 17.20 37.21 2.04
C PHE A 104 18.57 36.56 1.88
N LEU A 105 19.52 37.21 1.20
CA LEU A 105 20.90 36.70 1.05
C LEU A 105 21.67 36.74 2.38
N LEU A 106 21.53 37.80 3.18
CA LEU A 106 22.09 37.85 4.54
C LEU A 106 21.48 36.77 5.44
N GLY A 107 20.15 36.62 5.40
CA GLY A 107 19.46 35.52 6.09
C GLY A 107 19.97 34.16 5.64
N TYR A 108 20.07 33.93 4.33
CA TYR A 108 20.56 32.67 3.75
C TYR A 108 22.01 32.37 4.14
N VAL A 109 22.90 33.37 4.19
CA VAL A 109 24.29 33.22 4.62
C VAL A 109 24.42 33.01 6.13
N VAL A 110 23.66 33.74 6.95
CA VAL A 110 23.66 33.59 8.41
C VAL A 110 23.04 32.25 8.82
N PHE A 111 21.90 31.86 8.26
CA PHE A 111 21.25 30.58 8.56
C PHE A 111 21.96 29.37 7.94
N ARG A 112 22.81 29.55 6.91
CA ARG A 112 23.73 28.49 6.44
C ARG A 112 24.70 27.98 7.50
N GLY A 113 24.90 28.70 8.60
CA GLY A 113 25.77 28.30 9.72
C GLY A 113 25.05 27.91 11.02
N VAL A 114 23.73 28.07 11.13
CA VAL A 114 23.00 27.98 12.42
C VAL A 114 22.12 26.73 12.56
N CYS A 115 21.90 25.97 11.49
CA CYS A 115 21.36 24.60 11.59
C CYS A 115 22.50 23.57 11.75
N ARG A 116 23.11 23.53 12.94
CA ARG A 116 24.14 22.52 13.30
C ARG A 116 23.59 21.07 13.46
N VAL A 117 22.32 20.83 13.11
CA VAL A 117 21.62 19.54 13.21
C VAL A 117 20.79 19.20 11.95
N CYS A 118 20.63 20.10 10.97
CA CYS A 118 19.68 19.90 9.85
C CYS A 118 20.27 20.14 8.44
N ALA A 119 21.56 19.86 8.25
CA ALA A 119 22.23 20.00 6.96
C ALA A 119 23.37 18.98 6.75
N ASN A 120 23.06 17.68 6.87
CA ASN A 120 23.81 16.64 6.17
C ASN A 120 22.93 16.13 5.01
N GLU A 121 23.09 16.72 3.82
CA GLU A 121 22.78 15.99 2.59
C GLU A 121 23.83 14.89 2.41
N GLY A 122 23.40 13.66 2.10
CA GLY A 122 24.24 12.72 1.36
C GLY A 122 25.23 11.87 2.15
N ASP A 123 25.46 12.12 3.45
CA ASP A 123 25.83 11.03 4.35
C ASP A 123 24.60 10.14 4.53
N LEU A 124 24.38 9.27 3.53
CA LEU A 124 24.00 7.91 3.84
C LEU A 124 24.97 7.46 4.93
N VAL A 125 24.50 7.42 6.19
CA VAL A 125 25.14 6.53 7.17
C VAL A 125 25.24 5.21 6.43
N PRO A 126 26.44 4.68 6.20
CA PRO A 126 26.53 3.36 5.66
C PRO A 126 25.93 2.47 6.74
N LEU A 127 24.69 2.02 6.49
CA LEU A 127 24.41 0.59 6.48
C LEU A 127 25.28 -0.07 5.39
N SER A 128 26.59 0.12 5.52
CA SER A 128 27.48 -0.99 5.74
C SER A 128 26.79 -1.86 6.78
N ASP A 129 26.00 -2.80 6.27
CA ASP A 129 26.02 -4.17 6.74
C ASP A 129 27.49 -4.65 6.67
N ALA A 130 28.33 -4.08 7.56
CA ALA A 130 29.52 -4.75 8.04
C ALA A 130 28.95 -6.01 8.66
N PRO A 131 29.16 -7.18 8.02
CA PRO A 131 28.28 -8.34 8.15
C PRO A 131 28.05 -8.63 9.63
N ALA A 132 26.81 -8.37 10.08
CA ALA A 132 26.48 -7.88 11.42
C ALA A 132 27.42 -8.45 12.50
N GLY A 133 28.46 -7.66 12.83
CA GLY A 133 29.74 -8.16 13.37
C GLY A 133 29.57 -9.25 14.42
N ASP A 134 29.76 -10.51 13.97
CA ASP A 134 29.10 -11.73 14.47
C ASP A 134 28.68 -11.64 15.94
N HIS A 135 27.51 -11.05 16.18
CA HIS A 135 26.98 -10.88 17.53
C HIS A 135 26.63 -12.28 18.03
N PRO A 136 27.33 -12.83 19.05
CA PRO A 136 27.24 -14.26 19.36
C PRO A 136 25.82 -14.71 19.77
N GLY A 137 24.98 -13.78 20.24
CA GLY A 137 23.57 -14.02 20.55
C GLY A 137 22.56 -13.72 19.42
N THR A 138 22.99 -13.35 18.21
CA THR A 138 22.08 -13.14 17.06
C THR A 138 21.84 -14.46 16.33
N LEU A 139 22.90 -15.19 15.98
CA LEU A 139 22.77 -16.53 15.39
C LEU A 139 22.05 -17.48 16.34
N GLU A 140 22.36 -17.43 17.65
CA GLU A 140 21.66 -18.23 18.67
C GLU A 140 20.16 -17.91 18.72
N ARG A 141 19.77 -16.62 18.63
CA ARG A 141 18.35 -16.22 18.58
C ARG A 141 17.65 -16.72 17.32
N VAL A 142 18.27 -16.59 16.15
CA VAL A 142 17.71 -17.12 14.89
C VAL A 142 17.49 -18.63 15.00
N VAL A 143 18.53 -19.38 15.39
CA VAL A 143 18.46 -20.84 15.57
C VAL A 143 17.40 -21.24 16.59
N ARG A 144 17.24 -20.48 17.68
CA ARG A 144 16.23 -20.77 18.71
C ARG A 144 14.80 -20.51 18.23
N VAL A 145 14.55 -19.42 17.51
CA VAL A 145 13.24 -19.10 16.94
C VAL A 145 12.89 -20.10 15.84
N SER A 146 13.82 -20.36 14.91
CA SER A 146 13.62 -21.26 13.77
C SER A 146 13.73 -22.76 14.12
N ARG A 147 13.70 -23.15 15.39
CA ARG A 147 13.88 -24.55 15.84
C ARG A 147 12.75 -25.49 15.40
N ALA A 148 11.56 -24.94 15.16
CA ALA A 148 10.35 -25.67 14.80
C ALA A 148 9.37 -24.74 14.07
N SER A 149 8.47 -25.30 13.27
CA SER A 149 7.39 -24.53 12.65
C SER A 149 6.41 -24.02 13.72
N HIS A 150 6.11 -22.73 13.71
CA HIS A 150 5.27 -22.06 14.69
C HIS A 150 4.15 -21.24 14.01
N PRO A 151 3.23 -21.89 13.25
CA PRO A 151 2.16 -21.19 12.53
C PRO A 151 1.20 -20.50 13.52
N PRO A 152 0.48 -19.45 13.08
CA PRO A 152 -0.42 -18.69 13.95
C PRO A 152 -1.41 -19.58 14.71
N GLY A 153 -1.48 -19.40 16.03
CA GLY A 153 -2.32 -20.20 16.92
C GLY A 153 -1.75 -21.55 17.38
N SER A 154 -0.54 -21.94 16.99
CA SER A 154 0.06 -23.21 17.43
C SER A 154 0.56 -23.19 18.88
N SER A 155 0.73 -24.38 19.46
CA SER A 155 1.38 -24.60 20.76
C SER A 155 2.80 -24.01 20.80
N GLU A 156 3.56 -24.19 19.73
CA GLU A 156 4.93 -23.72 19.54
C GLU A 156 4.98 -22.20 19.45
N GLY A 157 4.06 -21.56 18.71
CA GLY A 157 3.92 -20.11 18.67
C GLY A 157 3.55 -19.53 20.03
N ASN A 158 2.63 -20.17 20.75
CA ASN A 158 2.24 -19.79 22.11
C ASN A 158 3.33 -20.06 23.17
N ALA A 159 4.28 -20.98 22.91
CA ALA A 159 5.47 -21.17 23.72
C ALA A 159 6.51 -20.08 23.45
N LEU A 160 6.75 -19.75 22.17
CA LEU A 160 7.64 -18.68 21.75
C LEU A 160 7.17 -17.31 22.26
N ALA A 161 5.87 -17.02 22.19
CA ALA A 161 5.30 -15.78 22.72
C ALA A 161 5.55 -15.62 24.24
N ARG A 162 5.41 -16.69 25.02
CA ARG A 162 5.75 -16.69 26.45
C ARG A 162 7.24 -16.51 26.70
N GLU A 163 8.10 -17.12 25.88
CA GLU A 163 9.55 -16.92 25.96
C GLU A 163 9.94 -15.45 25.68
N ILE A 164 9.32 -14.81 24.67
CA ILE A 164 9.52 -13.40 24.34
C ILE A 164 9.07 -12.50 25.49
N LEU A 165 7.88 -12.72 26.06
CA LEU A 165 7.38 -11.96 27.21
C LEU A 165 8.35 -12.04 28.41
N GLN A 166 8.82 -13.25 28.72
CA GLN A 166 9.77 -13.44 29.83
C GLN A 166 11.13 -12.78 29.55
N ASN A 167 11.58 -12.75 28.29
CA ASN A 167 12.77 -12.01 27.90
C ASN A 167 12.61 -10.50 28.09
N LEU A 168 11.46 -9.91 27.73
CA LEU A 168 11.17 -8.48 27.99
C LEU A 168 11.15 -8.16 29.49
N GLN A 169 10.56 -9.04 30.31
CA GLN A 169 10.58 -8.91 31.78
C GLN A 169 12.01 -8.98 32.34
N ASN A 170 12.84 -9.90 31.85
CA ASN A 170 14.25 -10.02 32.24
C ASN A 170 15.09 -8.80 31.84
N LEU A 171 14.75 -8.14 30.72
CA LEU A 171 15.35 -6.88 30.27
C LEU A 171 14.91 -5.66 31.10
N ARG A 172 13.95 -5.81 32.01
CA ARG A 172 13.40 -4.74 32.86
C ARG A 172 12.79 -3.58 32.06
N MET A 173 12.01 -3.92 31.04
CA MET A 173 11.08 -2.97 30.41
C MET A 173 10.10 -2.43 31.48
N ASP A 174 9.68 -1.17 31.37
CA ASP A 174 8.85 -0.52 32.40
C ASP A 174 7.46 -1.16 32.50
N HIS A 175 6.86 -1.48 31.34
CA HIS A 175 5.64 -2.30 31.26
C HIS A 175 5.85 -3.45 30.28
N THR A 176 5.23 -4.60 30.59
CA THR A 176 5.13 -5.75 29.67
C THR A 176 3.75 -6.38 29.81
N TRP A 177 3.07 -6.65 28.70
CA TRP A 177 1.76 -7.30 28.72
C TRP A 177 1.54 -8.20 27.49
N THR A 178 0.54 -9.07 27.62
CA THR A 178 0.02 -9.87 26.51
C THR A 178 -1.36 -9.33 26.15
N ASP A 179 -1.62 -9.21 24.86
CA ASP A 179 -2.95 -8.92 24.32
C ASP A 179 -3.39 -10.09 23.43
N SER A 180 -4.58 -10.62 23.70
CA SER A 180 -5.01 -11.94 23.23
C SER A 180 -6.31 -11.84 22.44
N HIS A 181 -6.24 -12.12 21.14
CA HIS A 181 -7.36 -12.00 20.20
C HIS A 181 -7.82 -13.36 19.68
N TYR A 182 -9.13 -13.56 19.55
CA TYR A 182 -9.69 -14.72 18.87
C TYR A 182 -9.99 -14.35 17.43
N ALA A 183 -9.23 -14.90 16.47
CA ALA A 183 -9.41 -14.68 15.04
C ALA A 183 -9.75 -15.99 14.33
N THR A 184 -10.53 -15.92 13.25
CA THR A 184 -10.84 -17.12 12.44
C THR A 184 -9.89 -17.22 11.25
N LEU A 185 -8.84 -18.02 11.39
CA LEU A 185 -7.87 -18.26 10.31
C LEU A 185 -8.26 -19.49 9.47
N GLN A 186 -7.80 -19.50 8.22
CA GLN A 186 -8.00 -20.64 7.31
C GLN A 186 -6.76 -21.55 7.30
N PHE A 187 -6.96 -22.87 7.25
CA PHE A 187 -5.90 -23.88 7.16
C PHE A 187 -6.29 -25.01 6.19
N PRO A 188 -5.34 -25.74 5.58
CA PRO A 188 -5.66 -26.92 4.77
C PRO A 188 -6.44 -27.96 5.60
N SER A 189 -7.40 -28.64 4.98
CA SER A 189 -8.18 -29.68 5.66
C SER A 189 -7.37 -30.96 5.83
N ARG A 190 -7.49 -31.57 7.02
CA ARG A 190 -6.87 -32.87 7.33
C ARG A 190 -7.70 -34.06 6.83
N SER A 191 -8.98 -33.86 6.51
CA SER A 191 -9.86 -34.93 6.01
C SER A 191 -9.94 -34.96 4.48
N GLN A 192 -9.77 -33.80 3.83
CA GLN A 192 -9.90 -33.65 2.39
C GLN A 192 -8.81 -32.69 1.88
N ARG A 193 -7.77 -33.25 1.28
CA ARG A 193 -6.64 -32.48 0.72
C ARG A 193 -7.06 -31.67 -0.51
N ASN A 194 -6.37 -30.56 -0.77
CA ASN A 194 -6.47 -29.87 -2.05
C ASN A 194 -5.92 -30.78 -3.16
N THR A 195 -6.55 -30.77 -4.34
CA THR A 195 -6.15 -31.63 -5.47
C THR A 195 -6.15 -30.88 -6.79
N LEU A 196 -5.31 -31.36 -7.72
CA LEU A 196 -5.20 -30.85 -9.07
C LEU A 196 -5.10 -32.02 -10.03
N TRP A 197 -6.00 -32.07 -11.01
CA TRP A 197 -6.13 -33.18 -11.95
C TRP A 197 -6.20 -32.66 -13.39
N LEU A 198 -5.51 -33.33 -14.30
CA LEU A 198 -5.83 -33.23 -15.72
C LEU A 198 -7.03 -34.14 -16.02
N VAL A 199 -8.02 -33.59 -16.70
CA VAL A 199 -9.28 -34.26 -17.06
C VAL A 199 -9.58 -34.11 -18.55
N ASP A 200 -10.45 -34.94 -19.10
CA ASP A 200 -10.92 -34.86 -20.49
C ASP A 200 -12.15 -33.92 -20.67
N ALA A 201 -12.86 -34.06 -21.81
CA ALA A 201 -14.03 -33.26 -22.15
C ALA A 201 -15.27 -33.67 -21.32
N GLU A 202 -15.31 -34.94 -20.95
CA GLU A 202 -16.35 -35.62 -20.20
C GLU A 202 -16.16 -35.44 -18.68
N GLY A 203 -14.93 -35.11 -18.25
CA GLY A 203 -14.55 -34.86 -16.86
C GLY A 203 -13.91 -36.06 -16.16
N ALA A 204 -13.52 -37.10 -16.88
CA ALA A 204 -12.80 -38.25 -16.33
C ALA A 204 -11.36 -37.85 -15.97
N GLU A 205 -10.86 -38.40 -14.86
CA GLU A 205 -9.55 -38.09 -14.30
C GLU A 205 -8.45 -38.86 -15.04
N LEU A 206 -7.56 -38.12 -15.73
CA LEU A 206 -6.49 -38.68 -16.58
C LEU A 206 -5.17 -38.81 -15.82
N GLU A 207 -4.77 -37.74 -15.11
CA GLU A 207 -3.50 -37.66 -14.40
C GLU A 207 -3.64 -36.76 -13.15
N GLU A 208 -3.18 -37.24 -12.00
CA GLU A 208 -3.03 -36.40 -10.82
C GLU A 208 -1.75 -35.56 -10.92
N ILE A 209 -1.87 -34.26 -10.65
CA ILE A 209 -0.75 -33.35 -10.52
C ILE A 209 -0.43 -33.23 -9.02
N PRO A 210 0.69 -33.78 -8.53
CA PRO A 210 0.97 -33.84 -7.11
C PRO A 210 1.17 -32.43 -6.53
N LEU A 211 0.40 -32.11 -5.50
CA LEU A 211 0.51 -30.90 -4.70
C LEU A 211 1.19 -31.19 -3.36
N ASP A 212 1.84 -30.17 -2.81
CA ASP A 212 2.25 -30.18 -1.40
C ASP A 212 0.99 -30.08 -0.52
N SER A 213 0.83 -31.02 0.41
CA SER A 213 -0.34 -31.10 1.30
C SER A 213 -0.39 -29.99 2.35
N GLU A 214 0.74 -29.33 2.65
CA GLU A 214 0.80 -28.22 3.61
C GLU A 214 0.67 -26.84 2.93
N ALA A 215 0.78 -26.77 1.59
CA ALA A 215 0.75 -25.53 0.84
C ALA A 215 -0.67 -25.11 0.40
N TYR A 216 -1.04 -23.87 0.67
CA TYR A 216 -2.38 -23.34 0.43
C TYR A 216 -2.37 -21.80 0.33
N CYS A 217 -3.37 -21.23 -0.35
CA CYS A 217 -3.65 -19.80 -0.24
C CYS A 217 -4.62 -19.57 0.92
N ALA A 218 -4.20 -18.82 1.94
CA ALA A 218 -5.05 -18.52 3.09
C ALA A 218 -6.20 -17.57 2.70
N TYR A 219 -7.41 -17.91 3.14
CA TYR A 219 -8.67 -17.27 2.72
C TYR A 219 -9.04 -17.48 1.25
N SER A 220 -8.49 -18.50 0.58
CA SER A 220 -9.02 -18.97 -0.71
C SER A 220 -10.49 -19.38 -0.57
N ALA A 221 -11.30 -19.14 -1.60
CA ALA A 221 -12.59 -19.80 -1.70
C ALA A 221 -12.41 -21.33 -1.73
N THR A 222 -13.41 -22.05 -1.24
CA THR A 222 -13.46 -23.52 -1.28
C THR A 222 -14.41 -23.98 -2.38
N GLY A 223 -14.06 -25.06 -3.07
CA GLY A 223 -14.88 -25.60 -4.14
C GLY A 223 -14.04 -26.36 -5.17
N THR A 224 -14.73 -26.90 -6.17
CA THR A 224 -14.12 -27.61 -7.30
C THR A 224 -14.47 -26.88 -8.59
N VAL A 225 -13.45 -26.53 -9.37
CA VAL A 225 -13.60 -25.85 -10.66
C VAL A 225 -12.83 -26.60 -11.74
N THR A 226 -13.35 -26.58 -12.96
CA THR A 226 -12.73 -27.24 -14.12
C THR A 226 -12.72 -26.27 -15.30
N GLY A 227 -11.55 -26.04 -15.91
CA GLY A 227 -11.39 -25.09 -17.01
C GLY A 227 -10.14 -25.36 -17.85
N GLY A 228 -9.99 -24.60 -18.95
CA GLY A 228 -8.70 -24.49 -19.64
C GLY A 228 -7.68 -23.76 -18.76
N LEU A 229 -6.39 -23.85 -19.08
CA LEU A 229 -5.32 -23.20 -18.33
C LEU A 229 -4.76 -22.02 -19.13
N VAL A 230 -4.80 -20.80 -18.59
CA VAL A 230 -4.28 -19.61 -19.28
C VAL A 230 -3.12 -19.01 -18.49
N TYR A 231 -2.00 -18.75 -19.16
CA TYR A 231 -0.86 -18.06 -18.55
C TYR A 231 -1.08 -16.55 -18.54
N VAL A 232 -1.03 -15.93 -17.35
CA VAL A 232 -1.38 -14.51 -17.11
C VAL A 232 -0.20 -13.72 -16.54
N ASN A 233 1.04 -14.09 -16.88
CA ASN A 233 2.25 -13.38 -16.45
C ASN A 233 2.32 -13.20 -14.92
N TYR A 234 2.33 -11.97 -14.40
CA TYR A 234 2.33 -11.69 -12.96
C TYR A 234 0.92 -11.52 -12.38
N GLY A 235 -0.13 -11.71 -13.17
CA GLY A 235 -1.52 -11.54 -12.76
C GLY A 235 -1.91 -10.08 -12.51
N ARG A 236 -1.20 -9.12 -13.09
CA ARG A 236 -1.49 -7.69 -12.88
C ARG A 236 -2.70 -7.25 -13.69
N ARG A 237 -3.23 -6.07 -13.35
CA ARG A 237 -4.33 -5.45 -14.09
C ARG A 237 -3.99 -5.22 -15.57
N GLU A 238 -2.76 -4.80 -15.89
CA GLU A 238 -2.32 -4.65 -17.29
C GLU A 238 -2.17 -5.99 -18.02
N ASP A 239 -1.78 -7.06 -17.33
CA ASP A 239 -1.64 -8.40 -17.93
C ASP A 239 -3.01 -8.94 -18.36
N VAL A 240 -3.99 -8.84 -17.48
CA VAL A 240 -5.39 -9.22 -17.74
C VAL A 240 -6.01 -8.39 -18.87
N LEU A 241 -5.75 -7.09 -18.90
CA LEU A 241 -6.22 -6.22 -19.99
C LEU A 241 -5.57 -6.57 -21.33
N LEU A 242 -4.29 -6.95 -21.34
CA LEU A 242 -3.59 -7.37 -22.55
C LEU A 242 -4.15 -8.69 -23.10
N LEU A 243 -4.47 -9.67 -22.26
CA LEU A 243 -5.15 -10.91 -22.69
C LEU A 243 -6.48 -10.62 -23.40
N ARG A 244 -7.30 -9.72 -22.84
CA ARG A 244 -8.56 -9.27 -23.47
C ARG A 244 -8.32 -8.57 -24.82
N GLN A 245 -7.29 -7.74 -24.93
CA GLN A 245 -6.92 -7.09 -26.20
C GLN A 245 -6.41 -8.08 -27.26
N MET A 246 -5.76 -9.17 -26.83
CA MET A 246 -5.28 -10.26 -27.70
C MET A 246 -6.39 -11.26 -28.08
N GLY A 247 -7.62 -11.08 -27.58
CA GLY A 247 -8.75 -11.96 -27.87
C GLY A 247 -8.64 -13.35 -27.24
N VAL A 248 -7.86 -13.51 -26.15
CA VAL A 248 -7.79 -14.76 -25.41
C VAL A 248 -9.08 -14.92 -24.60
N ASP A 249 -9.76 -16.05 -24.75
CA ASP A 249 -10.92 -16.37 -23.90
C ASP A 249 -10.44 -16.79 -22.50
N VAL A 250 -10.87 -16.02 -21.51
CA VAL A 250 -10.53 -16.18 -20.09
C VAL A 250 -11.72 -16.66 -19.26
N ASN A 251 -12.93 -16.65 -19.83
CA ASN A 251 -14.15 -16.94 -19.10
C ASN A 251 -14.24 -18.44 -18.78
N GLY A 252 -14.33 -18.79 -17.49
CA GLY A 252 -14.35 -20.21 -17.11
C GLY A 252 -12.99 -20.92 -17.19
N ALA A 253 -11.91 -20.19 -17.48
CA ALA A 253 -10.55 -20.73 -17.41
C ALA A 253 -9.97 -20.64 -15.99
N ILE A 254 -8.88 -21.37 -15.76
CA ILE A 254 -8.01 -21.25 -14.58
C ILE A 254 -6.78 -20.44 -15.00
N ALA A 255 -6.49 -19.36 -14.28
CA ALA A 255 -5.29 -18.56 -14.48
C ALA A 255 -4.07 -19.26 -13.85
N ILE A 256 -2.90 -19.20 -14.50
CA ILE A 256 -1.61 -19.49 -13.88
C ILE A 256 -0.72 -18.24 -13.93
N VAL A 257 -0.25 -17.82 -12.75
CA VAL A 257 0.46 -16.56 -12.52
C VAL A 257 1.75 -16.76 -11.73
N ARG A 258 2.72 -15.89 -11.99
CA ARG A 258 4.02 -15.83 -11.31
C ARG A 258 3.91 -15.08 -9.98
N VAL A 259 4.64 -15.56 -8.98
CA VAL A 259 4.98 -14.78 -7.77
C VAL A 259 5.77 -13.52 -8.17
N GLY A 260 5.66 -12.46 -7.38
CA GLY A 260 6.40 -11.22 -7.62
C GLY A 260 5.71 -10.27 -8.59
N GLY A 261 6.49 -9.46 -9.29
CA GLY A 261 5.98 -8.44 -10.19
C GLY A 261 5.31 -7.25 -9.51
N GLY A 262 5.51 -7.02 -8.20
CA GLY A 262 5.00 -5.84 -7.49
C GLY A 262 3.51 -5.86 -7.16
N VAL A 263 2.87 -7.04 -7.20
CA VAL A 263 1.47 -7.26 -6.76
C VAL A 263 1.42 -8.48 -5.82
N SER A 264 0.60 -8.38 -4.79
CA SER A 264 0.36 -9.42 -3.76
C SER A 264 -0.42 -10.62 -4.31
N PHE A 265 -0.48 -11.72 -3.56
CA PHE A 265 -1.32 -12.87 -3.92
C PHE A 265 -2.81 -12.49 -3.97
N ALA A 266 -3.27 -11.65 -3.04
CA ALA A 266 -4.64 -11.13 -3.00
C ALA A 266 -5.00 -10.33 -4.26
N GLU A 267 -4.13 -9.39 -4.67
CA GLU A 267 -4.35 -8.59 -5.89
C GLU A 267 -4.37 -9.46 -7.15
N LYS A 268 -3.47 -10.45 -7.27
CA LYS A 268 -3.47 -11.41 -8.39
C LYS A 268 -4.80 -12.13 -8.51
N VAL A 269 -5.29 -12.71 -7.42
CA VAL A 269 -6.57 -13.45 -7.40
C VAL A 269 -7.73 -12.52 -7.70
N TRP A 270 -7.73 -11.30 -7.13
CA TRP A 270 -8.73 -10.29 -7.42
C TRP A 270 -8.79 -9.90 -8.91
N PHE A 271 -7.64 -9.57 -9.52
CA PHE A 271 -7.62 -9.15 -10.93
C PHE A 271 -8.00 -10.27 -11.90
N VAL A 272 -7.66 -11.53 -11.62
CA VAL A 272 -8.09 -12.66 -12.46
C VAL A 272 -9.56 -13.02 -12.23
N GLN A 273 -10.08 -12.88 -11.02
CA GLN A 273 -11.52 -13.01 -10.73
C GLN A 273 -12.34 -11.99 -11.52
N GLU A 274 -11.96 -10.71 -11.45
CA GLU A 274 -12.56 -9.61 -12.25
C GLU A 274 -12.37 -9.79 -13.78
N ALA A 275 -11.45 -10.67 -14.19
CA ALA A 275 -11.27 -11.02 -15.60
C ALA A 275 -12.37 -11.96 -16.13
N GLY A 276 -12.93 -12.82 -15.27
CA GLY A 276 -13.79 -13.96 -15.64
C GLY A 276 -13.16 -15.34 -15.40
N PHE A 277 -11.94 -15.43 -14.83
CA PHE A 277 -11.35 -16.71 -14.46
C PHE A 277 -12.10 -17.34 -13.27
N VAL A 278 -12.17 -18.67 -13.23
CA VAL A 278 -12.84 -19.45 -12.16
C VAL A 278 -11.86 -20.03 -11.15
N GLY A 279 -10.56 -19.83 -11.32
CA GLY A 279 -9.55 -20.26 -10.35
C GLY A 279 -8.17 -19.69 -10.66
N ALA A 280 -7.27 -19.73 -9.68
CA ALA A 280 -5.91 -19.21 -9.79
C ALA A 280 -4.86 -20.20 -9.27
N LEU A 281 -3.80 -20.40 -10.05
CA LEU A 281 -2.58 -21.10 -9.67
C LEU A 281 -1.42 -20.12 -9.59
N ILE A 282 -0.69 -20.12 -8.47
CA ILE A 282 0.39 -19.16 -8.21
C ILE A 282 1.71 -19.90 -8.01
N TYR A 283 2.76 -19.56 -8.76
CA TYR A 283 4.03 -20.29 -8.73
C TYR A 283 5.29 -19.40 -8.67
N PRO A 284 6.36 -19.83 -7.96
CA PRO A 284 7.64 -19.12 -7.94
C PRO A 284 8.43 -19.39 -9.24
N ASP A 285 8.46 -18.43 -10.16
CA ASP A 285 9.24 -18.57 -11.39
C ASP A 285 10.75 -18.42 -11.12
N PRO A 286 11.62 -19.27 -11.70
CA PRO A 286 13.09 -19.12 -11.58
C PRO A 286 13.65 -17.80 -12.14
N ALA A 287 12.84 -16.99 -12.84
CA ALA A 287 13.17 -15.63 -13.24
C ALA A 287 13.26 -14.67 -12.05
N ASP A 288 12.35 -14.81 -11.08
CA ASP A 288 12.16 -13.92 -9.94
C ASP A 288 12.66 -14.54 -8.63
N VAL A 289 12.47 -15.86 -8.48
CA VAL A 289 12.80 -16.64 -7.29
C VAL A 289 13.78 -17.76 -7.70
N PRO A 290 15.11 -17.54 -7.59
CA PRO A 290 16.11 -18.51 -8.03
C PRO A 290 15.91 -19.91 -7.41
N GLN A 291 16.13 -20.96 -8.20
CA GLN A 291 15.90 -22.36 -7.79
C GLN A 291 17.21 -23.11 -7.52
N ASP A 292 18.11 -22.53 -6.73
CA ASP A 292 19.37 -23.16 -6.29
C ASP A 292 19.52 -23.10 -4.76
N PRO A 293 19.19 -24.19 -4.03
CA PRO A 293 19.34 -24.29 -2.58
C PRO A 293 20.78 -24.25 -2.06
N ARG A 294 21.79 -24.34 -2.94
CA ARG A 294 23.21 -24.13 -2.56
C ARG A 294 23.60 -22.65 -2.64
N ARG A 295 22.67 -21.80 -3.06
CA ARG A 295 22.70 -20.33 -3.02
C ARG A 295 21.47 -19.86 -2.24
N LEU A 296 21.19 -18.56 -2.26
CA LEU A 296 19.96 -17.97 -1.71
C LEU A 296 18.75 -18.23 -2.61
N GLY A 297 18.47 -19.50 -2.90
CA GLY A 297 17.40 -19.95 -3.79
C GLY A 297 16.54 -21.06 -3.17
N LEU A 298 15.33 -21.23 -3.69
CA LEU A 298 14.40 -22.28 -3.27
C LEU A 298 14.72 -23.62 -3.96
N HIS A 299 14.13 -24.70 -3.47
CA HIS A 299 14.13 -25.98 -4.18
C HIS A 299 12.96 -26.00 -5.17
N GLY A 300 13.10 -26.63 -6.35
CA GLY A 300 12.06 -26.61 -7.40
C GLY A 300 10.69 -27.19 -7.01
N ASN A 301 10.63 -27.94 -5.90
CA ASN A 301 9.38 -28.44 -5.30
C ASN A 301 8.83 -27.55 -4.16
N THR A 302 9.58 -26.56 -3.68
CA THR A 302 9.11 -25.64 -2.64
C THR A 302 7.98 -24.76 -3.19
N VAL A 303 6.96 -24.56 -2.36
CA VAL A 303 5.80 -23.73 -2.66
C VAL A 303 5.81 -22.49 -1.76
N ILE A 304 5.43 -21.34 -2.29
CA ILE A 304 5.20 -20.12 -1.50
C ILE A 304 3.72 -20.03 -1.18
N SER A 305 3.37 -20.07 0.11
CA SER A 305 1.99 -19.93 0.60
C SER A 305 1.80 -18.55 1.22
N GLU A 306 0.73 -17.86 0.82
CA GLU A 306 0.39 -16.49 1.25
C GLU A 306 -1.14 -16.36 1.37
N HIS A 307 -1.65 -15.25 1.91
CA HIS A 307 -3.09 -14.97 1.92
C HIS A 307 -3.57 -14.36 0.60
N VAL A 308 -4.84 -14.60 0.29
CA VAL A 308 -5.52 -14.05 -0.90
C VAL A 308 -6.70 -13.13 -0.55
N HIS A 309 -6.82 -12.75 0.73
CA HIS A 309 -7.72 -11.70 1.19
C HIS A 309 -7.18 -10.32 0.80
N LEU A 310 -7.95 -9.56 0.01
CA LEU A 310 -7.67 -8.19 -0.39
C LEU A 310 -8.12 -7.21 0.71
N GLY A 311 -7.35 -7.15 1.79
CA GLY A 311 -7.60 -6.29 2.94
C GLY A 311 -6.55 -6.47 4.03
N SER A 312 -6.83 -5.93 5.21
CA SER A 312 -6.00 -6.03 6.40
C SER A 312 -6.83 -6.44 7.62
N GLY A 313 -6.20 -7.12 8.58
CA GLY A 313 -6.86 -7.65 9.77
C GLY A 313 -7.65 -8.93 9.53
N ASP A 314 -8.59 -9.23 10.43
CA ASP A 314 -9.49 -10.37 10.32
C ASP A 314 -10.57 -10.11 9.25
N PRO A 315 -10.70 -10.94 8.20
CA PRO A 315 -11.72 -10.78 7.17
C PRO A 315 -13.17 -10.87 7.70
N PHE A 316 -13.39 -11.36 8.92
CA PHE A 316 -14.70 -11.56 9.52
C PHE A 316 -15.08 -10.51 10.57
N THR A 317 -14.16 -9.58 10.92
CA THR A 317 -14.43 -8.40 11.76
C THR A 317 -13.82 -7.11 11.15
N PRO A 318 -14.14 -6.77 9.88
CA PRO A 318 -13.57 -5.58 9.22
C PRO A 318 -13.91 -4.28 9.99
N GLY A 319 -12.86 -3.55 10.39
CA GLY A 319 -12.99 -2.29 11.12
C GLY A 319 -13.20 -2.41 12.64
N PHE A 320 -13.20 -3.62 13.20
CA PHE A 320 -13.38 -3.88 14.64
C PHE A 320 -12.35 -4.90 15.14
N PRO A 321 -12.02 -4.89 16.45
CA PRO A 321 -11.25 -5.98 17.06
C PRO A 321 -11.93 -7.34 16.89
N SER A 322 -11.15 -8.41 16.80
CA SER A 322 -11.69 -9.77 16.63
C SER A 322 -12.21 -10.33 17.96
N PHE A 323 -13.52 -10.49 18.05
CA PHE A 323 -14.20 -11.01 19.25
C PHE A 323 -14.53 -12.50 19.13
N ASN A 324 -14.69 -13.17 20.28
CA ASN A 324 -15.25 -14.51 20.31
C ASN A 324 -16.70 -14.48 19.76
N HIS A 325 -17.07 -15.45 18.92
CA HIS A 325 -18.19 -15.42 17.98
C HIS A 325 -19.61 -15.55 18.60
N THR A 326 -19.82 -15.03 19.80
CA THR A 326 -21.08 -15.14 20.55
C THR A 326 -21.93 -13.87 20.55
N GLN A 327 -21.37 -12.70 20.18
CA GLN A 327 -22.05 -11.41 20.36
C GLN A 327 -22.50 -10.70 19.07
N PHE A 328 -21.85 -10.97 17.93
CA PHE A 328 -22.19 -10.36 16.64
C PHE A 328 -22.20 -11.40 15.50
N PRO A 329 -23.11 -11.29 14.52
CA PRO A 329 -23.03 -12.09 13.30
C PRO A 329 -21.77 -11.72 12.51
N SER A 330 -21.07 -12.71 11.95
CA SER A 330 -19.84 -12.46 11.18
C SER A 330 -20.13 -11.70 9.87
N SER A 331 -19.60 -10.49 9.77
CA SER A 331 -19.62 -9.68 8.56
C SER A 331 -18.41 -10.00 7.69
N GLN A 332 -18.63 -10.58 6.51
CA GLN A 332 -17.54 -10.95 5.62
C GLN A 332 -16.99 -9.73 4.86
N SER A 333 -15.67 -9.59 4.84
CA SER A 333 -14.95 -8.59 4.04
C SER A 333 -15.22 -8.81 2.54
N SER A 334 -15.53 -7.73 1.82
CA SER A 334 -15.67 -7.71 0.36
C SER A 334 -14.37 -8.07 -0.39
N GLY A 335 -13.22 -8.03 0.29
CA GLY A 335 -11.93 -8.45 -0.25
C GLY A 335 -11.68 -9.97 -0.20
N LEU A 336 -12.63 -10.78 0.27
CA LEU A 336 -12.51 -12.24 0.17
C LEU A 336 -12.75 -12.70 -1.28
N PRO A 337 -11.90 -13.59 -1.83
CA PRO A 337 -12.10 -14.11 -3.18
C PRO A 337 -13.29 -15.08 -3.22
N THR A 338 -14.00 -15.07 -4.35
CA THR A 338 -15.07 -16.02 -4.68
C THR A 338 -14.55 -17.21 -5.49
N ILE A 339 -13.33 -17.14 -6.01
CA ILE A 339 -12.67 -18.21 -6.76
C ILE A 339 -11.62 -18.96 -5.92
N PRO A 340 -11.46 -20.28 -6.10
CA PRO A 340 -10.37 -21.03 -5.48
C PRO A 340 -9.00 -20.62 -6.02
N ALA A 341 -8.04 -20.47 -5.11
CA ALA A 341 -6.64 -20.19 -5.38
C ALA A 341 -5.75 -21.24 -4.70
N GLN A 342 -4.78 -21.78 -5.43
CA GLN A 342 -3.84 -22.79 -4.93
C GLN A 342 -2.42 -22.45 -5.36
N PRO A 343 -1.46 -22.33 -4.42
CA PRO A 343 -0.07 -22.16 -4.77
C PRO A 343 0.52 -23.51 -5.21
N ILE A 344 1.45 -23.46 -6.16
CA ILE A 344 2.12 -24.63 -6.74
C ILE A 344 3.64 -24.39 -6.83
N SER A 345 4.40 -25.47 -6.97
CA SER A 345 5.85 -25.38 -7.09
C SER A 345 6.29 -25.03 -8.51
N ALA A 346 7.53 -24.57 -8.68
CA ALA A 346 8.13 -24.33 -10.00
C ALA A 346 8.10 -25.58 -10.89
N ASN A 347 8.34 -26.77 -10.32
CA ASN A 347 8.30 -28.03 -11.06
C ASN A 347 6.88 -28.40 -11.52
N VAL A 348 5.85 -28.15 -10.69
CA VAL A 348 4.44 -28.33 -11.10
C VAL A 348 4.06 -27.35 -12.21
N ALA A 349 4.47 -26.08 -12.09
CA ALA A 349 4.25 -25.09 -13.13
C ALA A 349 4.97 -25.45 -14.45
N SER A 350 6.21 -25.93 -14.40
CA SER A 350 6.93 -26.44 -15.57
C SER A 350 6.19 -27.62 -16.23
N LYS A 351 5.68 -28.59 -15.45
CA LYS A 351 4.89 -29.72 -15.97
C LYS A 351 3.60 -29.26 -16.67
N LEU A 352 2.89 -28.28 -16.11
CA LEU A 352 1.65 -27.75 -16.70
C LEU A 352 1.92 -26.89 -17.94
N LEU A 353 2.88 -25.97 -17.86
CA LEU A 353 3.17 -25.01 -18.93
C LEU A 353 3.92 -25.63 -20.11
N SER A 354 4.75 -26.66 -19.90
CA SER A 354 5.37 -27.42 -21.01
C SER A 354 4.37 -28.25 -21.79
N GLN A 355 3.22 -28.59 -21.18
CA GLN A 355 2.11 -29.22 -21.86
C GLN A 355 1.14 -28.21 -22.49
N LEU A 356 1.28 -26.90 -22.25
CA LEU A 356 0.31 -25.90 -22.71
C LEU A 356 0.37 -25.73 -24.23
N SER A 357 -0.79 -25.55 -24.87
CA SER A 357 -0.94 -25.39 -26.31
C SER A 357 -1.86 -24.23 -26.67
N GLY A 358 -1.57 -23.59 -27.80
CA GLY A 358 -2.31 -22.44 -28.30
C GLY A 358 -1.59 -21.79 -29.47
N ALA A 359 -2.33 -21.13 -30.35
CA ALA A 359 -1.75 -20.37 -31.46
C ALA A 359 -1.12 -19.05 -31.00
N THR A 360 -1.50 -18.56 -29.81
CA THR A 360 -1.10 -17.25 -29.30
C THR A 360 0.14 -17.39 -28.42
N LEU A 361 1.29 -17.00 -28.97
CA LEU A 361 2.54 -16.84 -28.23
C LEU A 361 2.44 -15.72 -27.20
N CYS A 362 3.24 -15.82 -26.14
CA CYS A 362 3.36 -14.79 -25.12
C CYS A 362 3.84 -13.43 -25.68
N PRO A 363 3.36 -12.30 -25.13
CA PRO A 363 3.97 -10.99 -25.31
C PRO A 363 5.46 -10.95 -24.92
N ARG A 364 6.19 -9.96 -25.44
CA ARG A 364 7.60 -9.74 -25.06
C ARG A 364 7.71 -9.46 -23.55
N GLY A 365 8.68 -10.10 -22.89
CA GLY A 365 8.94 -9.98 -21.45
C GLY A 365 8.12 -10.92 -20.55
N TRP A 366 7.14 -11.65 -21.10
CA TRP A 366 6.34 -12.63 -20.34
C TRP A 366 7.03 -13.99 -20.16
N GLN A 367 8.09 -14.28 -20.93
CA GLN A 367 8.88 -15.49 -20.82
C GLN A 367 9.47 -15.65 -19.39
N GLY A 368 9.20 -16.80 -18.77
CA GLY A 368 9.82 -17.24 -17.52
C GLY A 368 11.12 -17.99 -17.73
N ARG A 369 11.73 -18.46 -16.64
CA ARG A 369 12.93 -19.32 -16.65
C ARG A 369 12.64 -20.76 -16.23
N LEU A 370 11.39 -21.20 -16.32
CA LEU A 370 11.04 -22.60 -16.17
C LEU A 370 11.72 -23.47 -17.25
N PRO A 371 12.25 -24.65 -16.89
CA PRO A 371 12.87 -25.55 -17.86
C PRO A 371 11.79 -26.19 -18.76
N TYR A 372 12.15 -26.39 -20.03
CA TYR A 372 11.31 -27.04 -21.05
C TYR A 372 9.95 -26.38 -21.35
N VAL A 373 9.79 -25.09 -21.01
CA VAL A 373 8.56 -24.31 -21.25
C VAL A 373 8.78 -23.30 -22.39
N GLU A 374 8.04 -23.46 -23.48
CA GLU A 374 7.81 -22.40 -24.46
C GLU A 374 6.65 -21.51 -23.97
N CYS A 375 6.81 -20.19 -24.01
CA CYS A 375 5.78 -19.28 -23.50
C CYS A 375 4.62 -19.12 -24.49
N VAL A 376 3.56 -19.89 -24.24
CA VAL A 376 2.26 -19.86 -24.93
C VAL A 376 1.20 -19.39 -23.92
N LEU A 377 0.12 -18.77 -24.38
CA LEU A 377 -0.93 -18.27 -23.49
C LEU A 377 -1.99 -19.31 -23.08
N GLY A 378 -2.13 -20.42 -23.81
CA GLY A 378 -3.23 -21.39 -23.63
C GLY A 378 -4.43 -21.05 -24.53
N PRO A 379 -5.67 -21.47 -24.19
CA PRO A 379 -6.09 -22.17 -22.97
C PRO A 379 -5.94 -23.71 -22.98
N GLY A 380 -5.46 -24.28 -24.09
CA GLY A 380 -5.44 -25.74 -24.31
C GLY A 380 -4.19 -26.44 -23.79
N PHE A 381 -4.20 -27.77 -23.84
CA PHE A 381 -3.02 -28.61 -23.63
C PHE A 381 -2.66 -29.39 -24.89
N SER A 382 -1.42 -29.85 -24.98
CA SER A 382 -0.91 -30.76 -26.01
C SER A 382 -1.27 -32.21 -25.64
N GLY A 383 -1.44 -33.08 -26.65
CA GLY A 383 -1.81 -34.49 -26.44
C GLY A 383 -3.32 -34.81 -26.38
N GLY A 384 -4.18 -33.91 -26.84
CA GLY A 384 -5.62 -34.17 -27.06
C GLY A 384 -6.46 -32.89 -27.00
N SER A 385 -7.40 -32.71 -27.93
CA SER A 385 -8.05 -31.41 -28.20
C SER A 385 -8.92 -30.84 -27.06
N ASN A 386 -9.28 -31.65 -26.06
CA ASN A 386 -10.27 -31.29 -25.03
C ASN A 386 -9.77 -31.48 -23.59
N ARG A 387 -8.45 -31.60 -23.34
CA ARG A 387 -7.93 -31.71 -21.98
C ARG A 387 -8.16 -30.39 -21.21
N ARG A 388 -8.54 -30.51 -19.94
CA ARG A 388 -8.80 -29.41 -19.01
C ARG A 388 -8.14 -29.69 -17.65
N LEU A 389 -8.05 -28.66 -16.83
CA LEU A 389 -7.53 -28.74 -15.47
C LEU A 389 -8.69 -28.64 -14.48
N LYS A 390 -8.80 -29.62 -13.59
CA LYS A 390 -9.75 -29.68 -12.47
C LYS A 390 -9.00 -29.39 -11.18
N MET A 391 -9.35 -28.31 -10.51
CA MET A 391 -8.77 -27.88 -9.24
C MET A 391 -9.82 -27.97 -8.14
N ALA A 392 -9.48 -28.57 -7.00
CA ALA A 392 -10.36 -28.67 -5.85
C ALA A 392 -9.65 -28.16 -4.58
N VAL A 393 -10.23 -27.13 -3.94
CA VAL A 393 -9.71 -26.49 -2.73
C VAL A 393 -10.68 -26.69 -1.58
N HIS A 394 -10.17 -27.23 -0.47
CA HIS A 394 -10.96 -27.70 0.68
C HIS A 394 -10.40 -27.18 2.00
N ASN A 395 -9.81 -25.98 1.98
CA ASN A 395 -9.33 -25.30 3.18
C ASN A 395 -10.48 -25.10 4.20
N THR A 396 -10.16 -25.11 5.49
CA THR A 396 -11.11 -25.05 6.61
C THR A 396 -10.83 -23.86 7.51
N MET A 397 -11.88 -23.11 7.85
CA MET A 397 -11.81 -22.04 8.84
C MET A 397 -11.73 -22.63 10.26
N LYS A 398 -10.86 -22.07 11.11
CA LYS A 398 -10.69 -22.47 12.51
C LYS A 398 -10.48 -21.24 13.39
N PRO A 399 -11.21 -21.10 14.51
CA PRO A 399 -10.88 -20.07 15.49
C PRO A 399 -9.54 -20.41 16.14
N VAL A 400 -8.66 -19.42 16.22
CA VAL A 400 -7.36 -19.51 16.89
C VAL A 400 -7.18 -18.36 17.87
N LEU A 401 -6.39 -18.61 18.91
CA LEU A 401 -5.94 -17.58 19.83
C LEU A 401 -4.62 -17.01 19.31
N LEU A 402 -4.63 -15.72 18.98
CA LEU A 402 -3.44 -14.94 18.64
C LEU A 402 -2.99 -14.19 19.89
N ASN A 403 -1.68 -14.17 20.16
CA ASN A 403 -1.09 -13.53 21.32
C ASN A 403 -0.05 -12.51 20.88
N ASN A 404 -0.41 -11.23 20.96
CA ASN A 404 0.50 -10.11 20.77
C ASN A 404 1.25 -9.88 22.09
N ILE A 405 2.57 -9.74 22.01
CA ILE A 405 3.43 -9.51 23.17
C ILE A 405 3.98 -8.10 23.08
N PHE A 406 3.71 -7.30 24.10
CA PHE A 406 4.11 -5.90 24.18
C PHE A 406 5.09 -5.67 25.32
N GLY A 407 5.99 -4.72 25.12
CA GLY A 407 6.82 -4.15 26.16
C GLY A 407 7.18 -2.72 25.81
N SER A 408 7.14 -1.82 26.79
CA SER A 408 7.41 -0.39 26.61
C SER A 408 8.51 0.09 27.54
N ILE A 409 9.19 1.16 27.13
CA ILE A 409 10.09 1.96 27.97
C ILE A 409 9.49 3.36 28.00
N GLU A 410 9.28 3.95 29.17
CA GLU A 410 8.67 5.27 29.28
C GLU A 410 9.63 6.37 28.81
N GLY A 411 9.15 7.26 27.95
CA GLY A 411 9.90 8.42 27.50
C GLY A 411 10.15 9.39 28.65
N SER A 412 11.42 9.72 28.92
CA SER A 412 11.81 10.60 30.04
C SER A 412 11.39 12.06 29.89
N VAL A 413 10.88 12.45 28.71
CA VAL A 413 10.43 13.81 28.37
C VAL A 413 8.93 13.82 28.04
N GLU A 414 8.50 12.94 27.13
CA GLU A 414 7.11 12.81 26.67
C GLU A 414 6.62 11.35 26.86
N PRO A 415 6.28 10.94 28.10
CA PRO A 415 5.89 9.54 28.41
C PRO A 415 4.50 9.13 27.87
N GLY A 416 3.85 9.99 27.09
CA GLY A 416 2.52 9.76 26.51
C GLY A 416 2.48 9.85 24.98
N GLU A 417 3.61 10.04 24.31
CA GLU A 417 3.71 9.99 22.84
C GLU A 417 4.41 8.70 22.41
N GLU A 418 3.71 7.88 21.62
CA GLU A 418 4.33 6.79 20.85
C GLU A 418 4.86 7.37 19.52
N PRO A 419 6.12 7.08 19.12
CA PRO A 419 6.79 7.70 17.97
C PRO A 419 6.40 7.13 16.60
#